data_AF-A0A7W4HEQ5-F1
#
_entry.id   AF-A0A7W4HEQ5-F1
#
_cell.length_a   1.000
_cell.length_b   1.000
_cell.length_c   1.000
_cell.angle_alpha   90.00
_cell.angle_beta   90.00
_cell.angle_gamma   90.00
#
_symmetry.space_group_name_H-M   'P 1'
#
loop_
_entity.id
_entity.type
_entity.pdbx_description
1 polymer ?
#
loop_
_entity_poly.entity_id
_entity_poly.type
_entity_poly.pdbx_seq_one_letter_code
_entity_poly.pdbx_strand_id
1 'polypeptide(L)'
;MASIKELKKEIDNSFAELGMLCHVAMATAEDTAREDEIAGVYSDAVDRVAEVMKKVSQRSKEMNAKEVKAFFKAIRKELTELFSGCIDQVSKMVTLDSAAQS
;
A
#
# COMPACT_ATOMS: atom_id res chain seq x y z
N MET A 1 -5.62 20.79 2.34
CA MET A 1 -4.45 21.58 2.80
C MET A 1 -3.41 20.54 3.19
N ALA A 2 -2.38 20.29 2.36
CA ALA A 2 -1.53 19.09 2.44
C ALA A 2 -1.00 18.85 3.87
N SER A 3 -1.72 18.02 4.63
CA SER A 3 -1.49 17.82 6.06
C SER A 3 -1.24 16.34 6.35
N ILE A 4 -0.56 16.08 7.46
CA ILE A 4 -0.33 14.73 7.95
C ILE A 4 -1.63 13.98 8.25
N LYS A 5 -2.71 14.70 8.60
CA LYS A 5 -4.04 14.11 8.84
C LYS A 5 -4.66 13.59 7.56
N GLU A 6 -4.60 14.36 6.48
CA GLU A 6 -5.05 13.91 5.15
C GLU A 6 -4.24 12.70 4.68
N LEU A 7 -2.91 12.75 4.86
CA LEU A 7 -2.02 11.65 4.48
C LEU A 7 -2.36 10.34 5.20
N LYS A 8 -2.60 10.40 6.52
CA LYS A 8 -3.01 9.21 7.29
C LYS A 8 -4.31 8.62 6.75
N LYS A 9 -5.31 9.45 6.46
CA LYS A 9 -6.57 9.00 5.86
C LYS A 9 -6.36 8.34 4.49
N GLU A 10 -5.48 8.91 3.67
CA GLU A 10 -5.12 8.34 2.36
C GLU A 10 -4.48 6.94 2.54
N ILE A 11 -3.53 6.81 3.48
CA ILE A 11 -2.89 5.53 3.83
C ILE A 11 -3.93 4.51 4.33
N ASP A 12 -4.81 4.90 5.25
CA ASP A 12 -5.83 4.00 5.83
C ASP A 12 -6.76 3.46 4.73
N ASN A 13 -7.17 4.32 3.79
CA ASN A 13 -7.98 3.92 2.64
C ASN A 13 -7.24 2.92 1.75
N SER A 14 -5.96 3.18 1.43
CA SER A 14 -5.17 2.29 0.60
C SER A 14 -4.91 0.94 1.27
N PHE A 15 -4.71 0.90 2.59
CA PHE A 15 -4.62 -0.37 3.33
C PHE A 15 -5.95 -1.12 3.38
N ALA A 16 -7.08 -0.42 3.45
CA ALA A 16 -8.39 -1.08 3.40
C ALA A 16 -8.61 -1.77 2.04
N GLU A 17 -8.24 -1.10 0.94
CA GLU A 17 -8.31 -1.66 -0.41
C GLU A 17 -7.35 -2.85 -0.58
N LEU A 18 -6.07 -2.67 -0.25
CA LEU A 18 -5.07 -3.73 -0.34
C LEU A 18 -5.46 -4.92 0.56
N GLY A 19 -5.91 -4.66 1.79
CA GLY A 19 -6.31 -5.70 2.73
C GLY A 19 -7.51 -6.52 2.24
N MET A 20 -8.50 -5.87 1.62
CA MET A 20 -9.62 -6.57 0.99
C MET A 20 -9.15 -7.45 -0.17
N LEU A 21 -8.25 -6.95 -1.02
CA LEU A 21 -7.72 -7.71 -2.14
C LEU A 21 -6.87 -8.91 -1.65
N CYS A 22 -6.00 -8.71 -0.66
CA CYS A 22 -5.24 -9.79 -0.02
C CYS A 22 -6.18 -10.85 0.56
N HIS A 23 -7.26 -10.43 1.23
CA HIS A 23 -8.25 -11.36 1.78
C HIS A 23 -8.91 -12.21 0.70
N VAL A 24 -9.35 -11.59 -0.41
CA VAL A 24 -9.91 -12.31 -1.55
C VAL A 24 -8.89 -13.26 -2.17
N ALA A 25 -7.65 -12.81 -2.35
CA ALA A 25 -6.57 -13.63 -2.91
C ALA A 25 -6.29 -14.86 -2.05
N MET A 26 -6.19 -14.70 -0.72
CA MET A 26 -6.00 -15.80 0.21
C MET A 26 -7.18 -16.79 0.17
N ALA A 27 -8.42 -16.29 0.08
CA ALA A 27 -9.59 -17.16 -0.05
C ALA A 27 -9.61 -18.01 -1.33
N THR A 28 -8.85 -17.60 -2.35
CA THR A 28 -8.68 -18.32 -3.63
C THR A 28 -7.34 -19.06 -3.74
N ALA A 29 -6.50 -19.01 -2.71
CA ALA A 29 -5.20 -19.67 -2.72
C ALA A 29 -5.38 -21.20 -2.65
N GLU A 30 -4.62 -21.92 -3.48
CA GLU A 30 -4.69 -23.39 -3.57
C GLU A 30 -3.76 -24.09 -2.58
N ASP A 31 -2.76 -23.37 -2.08
CA ASP A 31 -1.76 -23.86 -1.15
C ASP A 31 -1.28 -22.77 -0.17
N THR A 32 -0.62 -23.22 0.89
CA THR A 32 -0.08 -22.34 1.95
C THR A 32 1.07 -21.47 1.47
N ALA A 33 1.81 -21.87 0.44
CA ALA A 33 2.92 -21.07 -0.07
C ALA A 33 2.42 -19.78 -0.75
N ARG A 34 1.28 -19.87 -1.43
CA ARG A 34 0.62 -18.71 -2.04
C ARG A 34 -0.04 -17.82 -1.00
N GLU A 35 -0.61 -18.39 0.06
CA GLU A 35 -1.08 -17.62 1.23
C GLU A 35 0.07 -16.82 1.86
N ASP A 36 1.23 -17.46 2.08
CA ASP A 36 2.43 -16.83 2.63
C ASP A 36 2.96 -15.71 1.71
N GLU A 37 2.93 -15.90 0.38
CA GLU A 37 3.33 -14.87 -0.57
C GLU A 37 2.41 -13.64 -0.49
N ILE A 38 1.09 -13.84 -0.44
CA ILE A 38 0.12 -12.74 -0.30
C ILE A 38 0.30 -12.00 1.03
N ALA A 39 0.50 -12.75 2.12
CA ALA A 39 0.77 -12.17 3.44
C ALA A 39 2.08 -11.38 3.44
N GLY A 40 3.10 -11.87 2.73
CA GLY A 40 4.37 -11.18 2.51
C GLY A 40 4.18 -9.81 1.85
N VAL A 41 3.40 -9.73 0.76
CA VAL A 41 3.11 -8.45 0.09
C VAL A 41 2.45 -7.43 1.04
N TYR A 42 1.50 -7.89 1.87
CA TYR A 42 0.84 -7.02 2.85
C TYR A 42 1.81 -6.56 3.95
N SER A 43 2.64 -7.47 4.48
CA SER A 43 3.65 -7.15 5.49
C SER A 43 4.66 -6.14 4.97
N ASP A 44 5.16 -6.33 3.75
CA ASP A 44 6.08 -5.40 3.10
C ASP A 44 5.45 -4.00 2.96
N ALA A 45 4.16 -3.92 2.61
CA ALA A 45 3.45 -2.64 2.55
C ALA A 45 3.41 -1.95 3.93
N VAL A 46 3.15 -2.69 5.01
CA VAL A 46 3.15 -2.17 6.39
C VAL A 46 4.51 -1.59 6.75
N ASP A 47 5.59 -2.33 6.52
CA ASP A 47 6.95 -1.90 6.84
C ASP A 47 7.35 -0.65 6.05
N ARG A 48 7.05 -0.63 4.74
CA ARG A 48 7.35 0.50 3.86
C ARG A 48 6.55 1.75 4.23
N VAL A 49 5.29 1.62 4.64
CA VAL A 49 4.53 2.76 5.17
C VAL A 49 5.13 3.25 6.49
N ALA A 50 5.59 2.37 7.37
CA ALA A 50 6.27 2.76 8.60
C ALA A 50 7.54 3.59 8.31
N GLU A 51 8.33 3.19 7.32
CA GLU A 51 9.49 3.97 6.83
C GLU A 51 9.08 5.37 6.34
N VAL A 52 8.03 5.44 5.50
CA VAL A 52 7.51 6.72 4.98
C VAL A 52 7.02 7.62 6.12
N MET A 53 6.28 7.07 7.08
CA MET A 53 5.79 7.83 8.22
C MET A 53 6.91 8.31 9.14
N LYS A 54 8.00 7.54 9.26
CA LYS A 54 9.22 7.97 9.92
C LYS A 54 9.84 9.18 9.19
N LYS A 55 9.99 9.13 7.86
CA LYS A 55 10.45 10.28 7.05
C LYS A 55 9.58 11.52 7.27
N VAL A 56 8.26 11.36 7.30
CA VAL A 56 7.31 12.46 7.57
C VAL A 56 7.53 13.06 8.97
N SER A 57 7.74 12.22 9.98
CA SER A 57 8.00 12.67 11.36
C SER A 57 9.33 13.39 11.53
N GLN A 58 10.33 13.05 10.70
CA GLN A 58 11.68 13.60 10.71
C GLN A 58 11.86 14.79 9.76
N ARG A 59 10.78 15.24 9.10
CA ARG A 59 10.82 16.41 8.22
C ARG A 59 11.40 17.63 8.94
N SER A 60 12.26 18.39 8.26
CA SER A 60 12.78 19.65 8.80
C SER A 60 11.64 20.61 9.19
N LYS A 61 11.78 21.21 10.38
CA LYS A 61 10.85 22.21 10.91
C LYS A 61 11.08 23.60 10.30
N GLU A 62 12.22 23.79 9.62
CA GLU A 62 12.62 25.06 9.01
C GLU A 62 12.08 25.22 7.58
N MET A 63 11.42 24.19 7.05
CA MET A 63 10.85 24.22 5.70
C MET A 63 9.79 25.30 5.57
N ASN A 64 9.88 26.10 4.52
CA ASN A 64 8.85 27.06 4.18
C ASN A 64 7.62 26.35 3.57
N ALA A 65 6.52 27.10 3.38
CA ALA A 65 5.26 26.54 2.89
C ALA A 65 5.36 25.82 1.53
N LYS A 66 6.21 26.32 0.61
CA LYS A 66 6.41 25.73 -0.72
C LYS A 66 7.15 24.40 -0.60
N GLU A 67 8.16 24.34 0.25
CA GLU A 67 8.93 23.13 0.53
C GLU A 67 8.09 22.07 1.23
N VAL A 68 7.29 22.45 2.24
CA VAL A 68 6.36 21.53 2.92
C VAL A 68 5.37 20.92 1.91
N LYS A 69 4.82 21.75 1.01
CA LYS A 69 3.91 21.27 -0.04
C LYS A 69 4.60 20.30 -1.00
N ALA A 70 5.82 20.61 -1.43
CA ALA A 70 6.61 19.74 -2.30
C ALA A 70 6.96 18.41 -1.61
N PHE A 71 7.35 18.45 -0.33
CA PHE A 71 7.63 17.28 0.48
C PHE A 71 6.43 16.34 0.56
N PHE A 72 5.27 16.85 0.99
CA PHE A 72 4.07 16.02 1.08
C PHE A 72 3.55 15.54 -0.29
N LYS A 73 3.84 16.26 -1.38
CA LYS A 73 3.55 15.78 -2.74
C LYS A 73 4.43 14.59 -3.10
N ALA A 74 5.72 14.63 -2.78
CA ALA A 74 6.64 13.52 -3.01
C ALA A 74 6.26 12.29 -2.18
N ILE A 75 5.94 12.48 -0.90
CA ILE A 75 5.47 11.40 0.00
C ILE A 75 4.22 10.72 -0.55
N ARG A 76 3.24 11.49 -1.03
CA ARG A 76 2.05 10.92 -1.66
C ARG A 76 2.37 10.10 -2.89
N LYS A 77 3.26 10.61 -3.75
CA LYS A 77 3.69 9.88 -4.94
C LYS A 77 4.34 8.54 -4.56
N GLU A 78 5.24 8.54 -3.58
CA GLU A 78 5.89 7.32 -3.07
C GLU A 78 4.86 6.30 -2.55
N LEU A 79 3.87 6.76 -1.78
CA LEU A 79 2.78 5.89 -1.27
C LEU A 79 1.88 5.38 -2.39
N THR A 80 1.50 6.22 -3.35
CA THR A 80 0.70 5.79 -4.51
C THR A 80 1.43 4.71 -5.29
N GLU A 81 2.72 4.90 -5.58
CA GLU A 81 3.53 3.90 -6.30
C GLU A 81 3.66 2.60 -5.50
N LEU A 82 3.86 2.69 -4.17
CA LEU A 82 3.89 1.52 -3.28
C LEU A 82 2.58 0.73 -3.35
N PHE A 83 1.44 1.37 -3.05
CA PHE A 83 0.16 0.68 -2.98
C PHE A 83 -0.30 0.15 -4.33
N SER A 84 -0.12 0.92 -5.42
CA SER A 84 -0.41 0.41 -6.77
C SER A 84 0.44 -0.82 -7.10
N GLY A 85 1.74 -0.83 -6.73
CA GLY A 85 2.60 -1.99 -6.91
C GLY A 85 2.12 -3.22 -6.13
N CYS A 86 1.75 -3.05 -4.86
CA CYS A 86 1.20 -4.14 -4.04
C CYS A 86 -0.13 -4.66 -4.61
N ILE A 87 -1.05 -3.77 -5.00
CA ILE A 87 -2.33 -4.14 -5.61
C ILE A 87 -2.10 -4.93 -6.91
N ASP A 88 -1.19 -4.48 -7.77
CA ASP A 88 -0.86 -5.17 -9.01
C ASP A 88 -0.24 -6.56 -8.76
N GLN A 89 0.58 -6.71 -7.72
CA GLN A 89 1.17 -7.99 -7.33
C GLN A 89 0.08 -8.97 -6.87
N VAL A 90 -0.75 -8.55 -5.91
CA VAL A 90 -1.81 -9.42 -5.37
C VAL A 90 -2.85 -9.73 -6.44
N SER A 91 -3.21 -8.77 -7.31
CA SER A 91 -4.18 -8.99 -8.39
C SER A 91 -3.75 -10.10 -9.35
N LYS A 92 -2.44 -10.25 -9.63
CA LYS A 92 -1.91 -11.34 -10.45
C LYS A 92 -1.96 -12.69 -9.74
N MET A 93 -2.02 -12.67 -8.41
CA MET A 93 -2.17 -13.87 -7.57
C MET A 93 -3.63 -14.26 -7.37
N VAL A 94 -4.59 -13.43 -7.77
CA VAL A 94 -6.01 -13.81 -7.80
C VAL A 94 -6.28 -14.55 -9.10
N THR A 95 -6.38 -15.87 -9.05
CA THR A 95 -6.90 -16.68 -10.15
C THR A 95 -8.41 -16.85 -9.96
N LEU A 96 -9.19 -15.94 -10.56
CA LEU A 96 -10.63 -16.21 -10.77
C LEU A 96 -10.73 -17.21 -11.92
N ASP A 97 -10.72 -18.49 -11.57
CA ASP A 97 -10.77 -19.58 -12.53
C ASP A 97 -12.09 -19.53 -13.31
N SER A 98 -12.05 -18.88 -14.47
CA SER A 98 -13.15 -18.80 -15.42
C SER A 98 -12.71 -19.44 -16.73
N ALA A 99 -12.26 -20.71 -16.69
CA ALA A 99 -12.32 -21.65 -17.81
C ALA A 99 -11.76 -23.05 -17.47
N ALA A 100 -12.41 -23.83 -16.59
CA ALA A 100 -12.12 -25.28 -16.51
C ALA A 100 -13.24 -26.11 -15.86
N GLN A 101 -14.48 -25.97 -16.36
CA GLN A 101 -15.41 -27.10 -16.32
C GLN A 101 -15.79 -27.43 -17.76
N SER A 102 -14.94 -28.27 -18.35
CA SER A 102 -15.15 -29.02 -19.59
C SER A 102 -16.29 -30.02 -19.49
#